data_AF-A0A0M3ASU2-F1
#
_entry.id   AF-A0A0M3ASU2-F1
#
_cell.length_a   1.000
_cell.length_b   1.000
_cell.length_c   1.000
_cell.angle_alpha   90.00
_cell.angle_beta   90.00
_cell.angle_gamma   90.00
#
_symmetry.space_group_name_H-M   'P 1'
#
loop_
_entity.id
_entity.type
_entity.pdbx_description
1 polymer ?
#
loop_
_entity_poly.entity_id
_entity_poly.type
_entity_poly.pdbx_seq_one_letter_code
_entity_poly.pdbx_strand_id
1 'polypeptide(L)'
;MDNNYTLQTVERAIAFLEYVANAATPPNIKDVSAALNLNITTCYHLLRTLAAKQYIERNEHGGLELGGGVEVLIRGYQRFQDIEKSLSEIVKRLAAETMESAVFSRREDNNVVLKLLVEGSHRLRVSGLSVGLRGNEHQRASGKVVLAHLDPKTRAAMLEASVSALPEKQRKGIVKALEKEFPQIVERGWASDEQTEQGIIAICAPLFDSSGAIFGAIGIVTPTFRLENAREKFFSAIQNAAADANALLKNIPAG
;
A
#
# COMPACT_ATOMS: atom_id res chain seq x y z
N MET A 1 12.80 -12.59 4.76
CA MET A 1 13.45 -13.03 3.52
C MET A 1 14.82 -13.54 3.90
N ASP A 2 15.21 -14.73 3.46
CA ASP A 2 16.52 -15.31 3.75
C ASP A 2 17.64 -14.44 3.18
N ASN A 3 18.64 -14.13 4.01
CA ASN A 3 19.69 -13.14 3.75
C ASN A 3 20.77 -13.59 2.72
N ASN A 4 20.41 -14.50 1.80
CA ASN A 4 21.37 -15.24 0.96
C ASN A 4 21.34 -14.87 -0.54
N TYR A 5 20.69 -13.76 -0.91
CA TYR A 5 20.55 -13.32 -2.31
C TYR A 5 20.79 -11.81 -2.52
N THR A 6 21.56 -11.14 -1.67
CA THR A 6 21.91 -9.73 -1.86
C THR A 6 23.25 -9.58 -2.58
N LEU A 7 23.40 -8.50 -3.35
CA LEU A 7 24.65 -8.17 -4.04
C LEU A 7 25.53 -7.34 -3.10
N GLN A 8 26.60 -7.93 -2.59
CA GLN A 8 27.51 -7.29 -1.63
C GLN A 8 28.04 -5.92 -2.11
N THR A 9 28.28 -5.74 -3.40
CA THR A 9 28.71 -4.44 -3.96
C THR A 9 27.64 -3.37 -3.81
N VAL A 10 26.36 -3.73 -3.96
CA VAL A 10 25.23 -2.79 -3.80
C VAL A 10 25.05 -2.43 -2.33
N GLU A 11 25.12 -3.41 -1.43
CA GLU A 11 25.06 -3.16 0.03
C GLU A 11 26.16 -2.20 0.48
N ARG A 12 27.40 -2.40 0.00
CA ARG A 12 28.52 -1.51 0.32
C ARG A 12 28.32 -0.10 -0.24
N ALA A 13 27.73 0.02 -1.43
CA ALA A 13 27.42 1.34 -2.02
C ALA A 13 26.35 2.07 -1.20
N ILE A 14 25.31 1.37 -0.74
CA ILE A 14 24.27 1.92 0.12
C ILE A 14 24.88 2.36 1.46
N ALA A 15 25.65 1.49 2.12
CA ALA A 15 26.31 1.81 3.38
C ALA A 15 27.28 3.00 3.25
N PHE A 16 27.96 3.16 2.11
CA PHE A 16 28.78 4.33 1.82
C PHE A 16 27.93 5.61 1.82
N LEU A 17 26.82 5.62 1.08
CA LEU A 17 25.92 6.78 1.01
C LEU A 17 25.35 7.12 2.39
N GLU A 18 24.90 6.11 3.14
CA GLU A 18 24.35 6.27 4.48
C GLU A 18 25.37 6.82 5.47
N TYR A 19 26.63 6.35 5.42
CA TYR A 19 27.69 6.87 6.28
C TYR A 19 27.99 8.33 5.99
N VAL A 20 28.12 8.70 4.71
CA VAL A 20 28.33 10.11 4.32
C VAL A 20 27.13 10.98 4.71
N ALA A 21 25.89 10.49 4.51
CA ALA A 21 24.67 11.21 4.84
C ALA A 21 24.50 11.50 6.34
N ASN A 22 24.95 10.57 7.20
CA ASN A 22 24.81 10.69 8.66
C ASN A 22 26.02 11.31 9.36
N ALA A 23 27.09 11.62 8.63
CA ALA A 23 28.28 12.22 9.21
C ALA A 23 28.00 13.67 9.63
N ALA A 24 28.37 14.03 10.86
CA ALA A 24 28.21 15.39 11.37
C ALA A 24 29.04 16.44 10.59
N THR A 25 30.12 16.00 9.97
CA THR A 25 30.98 16.78 9.08
C THR A 25 31.36 15.95 7.85
N PRO A 26 31.54 16.55 6.66
CA PRO A 26 31.89 15.83 5.43
C PRO A 26 33.14 14.93 5.59
N PRO A 27 32.98 13.59 5.60
CA PRO A 27 34.08 12.68 5.85
C PRO A 27 35.01 12.59 4.64
N ASN A 28 36.28 12.27 4.85
CA ASN A 28 37.17 11.90 3.76
C ASN A 28 37.10 10.38 3.48
N ILE A 29 37.72 9.92 2.39
CA ILE A 29 37.65 8.52 1.96
C ILE A 29 38.28 7.52 2.95
N LYS A 30 39.24 7.94 3.78
CA LYS A 30 39.85 7.10 4.82
C LYS A 30 38.89 6.91 5.98
N ASP A 31 38.11 7.93 6.32
CA ASP A 31 37.09 7.84 7.37
C ASP A 31 36.02 6.81 6.97
N VAL A 32 35.59 6.84 5.70
CA VAL A 32 34.64 5.85 5.15
C VAL A 32 35.23 4.43 5.18
N SER A 33 36.49 4.27 4.76
CA SER A 33 37.18 2.98 4.75
C SER A 33 37.27 2.37 6.15
N ALA A 34 37.64 3.19 7.15
CA ALA A 34 37.71 2.76 8.54
C ALA A 34 36.33 2.43 9.12
N ALA A 35 35.33 3.29 8.90
CA ALA A 35 33.99 3.12 9.48
C ALA A 35 33.25 1.90 8.91
N LEU A 36 33.41 1.61 7.62
CA LEU A 36 32.73 0.49 6.96
C LEU A 36 33.58 -0.80 6.91
N ASN A 37 34.79 -0.78 7.49
CA ASN A 37 35.77 -1.87 7.41
C ASN A 37 35.98 -2.38 5.97
N LEU A 38 36.09 -1.44 5.03
CA LEU A 38 36.31 -1.71 3.61
C LEU A 38 37.75 -1.37 3.25
N ASN A 39 38.34 -2.15 2.35
CA ASN A 39 39.65 -1.79 1.83
C ASN A 39 39.55 -0.45 1.07
N ILE A 40 40.63 0.34 1.13
CA ILE A 40 40.64 1.70 0.57
C ILE A 40 40.40 1.72 -0.94
N THR A 41 40.88 0.70 -1.66
CA THR A 41 40.70 0.56 -3.11
C THR A 41 39.21 0.37 -3.48
N THR A 42 38.48 -0.44 -2.70
CA THR A 42 37.03 -0.65 -2.83
C THR A 42 36.28 0.65 -2.56
N CYS A 43 36.65 1.41 -1.52
CA CYS A 43 36.07 2.74 -1.27
C CYS A 43 36.28 3.68 -2.46
N TYR A 44 37.46 3.71 -3.08
CA TYR A 44 37.70 4.52 -4.27
C TYR A 44 36.87 4.08 -5.49
N HIS A 45 36.68 2.77 -5.70
CA HIS A 45 35.81 2.28 -6.76
C HIS A 45 34.33 2.66 -6.54
N LEU A 46 33.84 2.53 -5.31
CA LEU A 46 32.49 2.96 -4.93
C LEU A 46 32.34 4.47 -5.12
N LEU A 47 33.29 5.27 -4.60
CA LEU A 47 33.30 6.72 -4.75
C LEU A 47 33.25 7.13 -6.23
N ARG A 48 34.10 6.55 -7.08
CA ARG A 48 34.12 6.87 -8.51
C ARG A 48 32.77 6.58 -9.17
N THR A 49 32.13 5.47 -8.80
CA THR A 49 30.83 5.08 -9.35
C THR A 49 29.72 6.02 -8.88
N LEU A 50 29.66 6.29 -7.58
CA LEU A 50 28.65 7.18 -6.98
C LEU A 50 28.80 8.62 -7.47
N ALA A 51 30.03 9.12 -7.58
CA ALA A 51 30.32 10.46 -8.12
C ALA A 51 30.00 10.56 -9.62
N ALA A 52 30.30 9.54 -10.41
CA ALA A 52 29.90 9.50 -11.83
C ALA A 52 28.37 9.49 -12.02
N LYS A 53 27.61 9.09 -11.00
CA LYS A 53 26.14 9.15 -10.93
C LYS A 53 25.62 10.33 -10.11
N GLN A 54 26.49 11.27 -9.72
CA GLN A 54 26.16 12.47 -8.94
C GLN A 54 25.54 12.20 -7.56
N TYR A 55 25.69 10.99 -7.01
CA TYR A 55 25.20 10.68 -5.66
C TYR A 55 26.17 11.12 -4.56
N ILE A 56 27.45 11.28 -4.88
CA ILE A 56 28.48 11.81 -3.98
C ILE A 56 29.27 12.89 -4.72
N GLU A 57 29.55 13.99 -4.04
CA GLU A 57 30.41 15.07 -4.51
C GLU A 57 31.52 15.35 -3.49
N ARG A 58 32.55 16.07 -3.93
CA ARG A 58 33.60 16.57 -3.03
C ARG A 58 33.37 18.05 -2.82
N ASN A 59 33.34 18.49 -1.58
CA ASN A 59 33.33 19.91 -1.26
C ASN A 59 34.71 20.55 -1.49
N GLU A 60 34.80 21.86 -1.30
CA GLU A 60 36.01 22.66 -1.52
C GLU A 60 37.21 22.21 -0.65
N HIS A 61 36.95 21.55 0.47
CA HIS A 61 37.96 21.03 1.40
C HIS A 61 38.28 19.55 1.15
N GLY A 62 37.72 18.94 0.10
CA GLY A 62 37.94 17.54 -0.28
C GLY A 62 37.16 16.52 0.54
N GLY A 63 36.28 16.96 1.45
CA GLY A 63 35.31 16.13 2.16
C GLY A 63 34.20 15.65 1.23
N LEU A 64 33.63 14.49 1.52
CA LEU A 64 32.59 13.85 0.74
C LEU A 64 31.21 14.30 1.23
N GLU A 65 30.34 14.67 0.31
CA GLU A 65 28.96 15.07 0.59
C GLU A 65 28.01 14.35 -0.37
N LEU A 66 26.72 14.31 -0.03
CA LEU A 66 25.71 13.85 -0.98
C LEU A 66 25.62 14.82 -2.16
N GLY A 67 25.68 14.29 -3.37
CA GLY A 67 25.53 15.08 -4.60
C GLY A 67 24.08 15.22 -5.05
N GLY A 68 23.84 16.04 -6.08
CA GLY A 68 22.49 16.35 -6.57
C GLY A 68 21.67 15.15 -7.09
N GLY A 69 22.33 14.03 -7.40
CA GLY A 69 21.67 12.78 -7.83
C GLY A 69 20.70 12.21 -6.81
N VAL A 70 20.87 12.52 -5.51
CA VAL A 70 19.94 12.10 -4.45
C VAL A 70 18.54 12.69 -4.59
N GLU A 71 18.40 13.84 -5.28
CA GLU A 71 17.12 14.54 -5.44
C GLU A 71 16.07 13.68 -6.15
N VAL A 72 16.50 12.80 -7.06
CA VAL A 72 15.60 11.84 -7.74
C VAL A 72 14.98 10.86 -6.74
N LEU A 73 15.77 10.35 -5.80
CA LEU A 73 15.29 9.44 -4.75
C LEU A 73 14.37 10.17 -3.77
N ILE A 74 14.76 11.38 -3.35
CA ILE A 74 13.96 12.20 -2.43
C ILE A 74 12.59 12.54 -3.04
N ARG A 75 12.55 13.03 -4.28
CA ARG A 75 11.28 13.32 -4.97
C ARG A 75 10.42 12.08 -5.16
N GLY A 76 11.04 10.95 -5.50
CA GLY A 76 10.34 9.67 -5.58
C GLY A 76 9.70 9.29 -4.25
N TYR A 77 10.45 9.34 -3.16
CA TYR A 77 9.97 9.04 -1.81
C TYR A 77 8.88 10.02 -1.33
N GLN A 78 9.10 11.33 -1.49
CA GLN A 78 8.15 12.37 -1.10
C GLN A 78 6.82 12.24 -1.84
N ARG A 79 6.86 11.94 -3.14
CA ARG A 79 5.65 11.69 -3.93
C ARG A 79 4.78 10.61 -3.28
N PHE A 80 5.38 9.47 -2.87
CA PHE A 80 4.66 8.40 -2.17
C PHE A 80 4.08 8.86 -0.82
N GLN A 81 4.84 9.61 -0.02
CA GLN A 81 4.37 10.14 1.27
C GLN A 81 3.20 11.10 1.11
N ASP A 82 3.23 11.98 0.11
CA ASP A 82 2.15 12.94 -0.16
C ASP A 82 0.85 12.22 -0.58
N ILE A 83 0.98 11.10 -1.30
CA ILE A 83 -0.17 10.26 -1.69
C ILE A 83 -0.76 9.57 -0.46
N GLU A 84 0.06 8.96 0.40
CA GLU A 84 -0.44 8.30 1.61
C GLU A 84 -1.14 9.30 2.54
N LYS A 85 -0.56 10.50 2.68
CA LYS A 85 -1.19 11.60 3.43
C LYS A 85 -2.52 12.02 2.80
N SER A 86 -2.57 12.20 1.48
CA SER A 86 -3.79 12.60 0.77
C SER A 86 -4.88 11.52 0.84
N LEU A 87 -4.53 10.24 0.72
CA LEU A 87 -5.45 9.13 0.95
C LEU A 87 -5.96 9.11 2.38
N SER A 88 -5.10 9.39 3.37
CA SER A 88 -5.50 9.53 4.78
C SER A 88 -6.55 10.62 4.97
N GLU A 89 -6.38 11.79 4.35
CA GLU A 89 -7.38 12.87 4.40
C GLU A 89 -8.71 12.47 3.72
N ILE A 90 -8.67 11.74 2.60
CA ILE A 90 -9.88 11.23 1.95
C ILE A 90 -10.63 10.25 2.87
N VAL A 91 -9.92 9.32 3.52
CA VAL A 91 -10.54 8.34 4.46
C VAL A 91 -11.10 9.06 5.69
N LYS A 92 -10.40 10.06 6.23
CA LYS A 92 -10.92 10.88 7.34
C LYS A 92 -12.21 11.61 6.97
N ARG A 93 -12.25 12.20 5.78
CA ARG A 93 -13.46 12.87 5.28
C ARG A 93 -14.60 11.88 5.10
N LEU A 94 -14.34 10.69 4.54
CA LEU A 94 -15.35 9.64 4.41
C LEU A 94 -15.92 9.23 5.78
N ALA A 95 -15.08 9.05 6.80
CA ALA A 95 -15.53 8.78 8.16
C ALA A 95 -16.36 9.94 8.74
N ALA A 96 -15.95 11.19 8.51
CA ALA A 96 -16.67 12.36 9.01
C ALA A 96 -18.05 12.52 8.35
N GLU A 97 -18.16 12.31 7.04
CA GLU A 97 -19.41 12.43 6.28
C GLU A 97 -20.42 11.34 6.63
N THR A 98 -19.94 10.11 6.82
CA THR A 98 -20.77 8.94 7.10
C THR A 98 -21.02 8.73 8.60
N MET A 99 -20.14 9.26 9.46
CA MET A 99 -20.02 8.95 10.88
C MET A 99 -19.70 7.48 11.20
N GLU A 100 -19.40 6.68 10.19
CA GLU A 100 -19.03 5.26 10.29
C GLU A 100 -17.52 5.07 10.22
N SER A 101 -17.06 3.86 10.56
CA SER A 101 -15.65 3.52 10.40
C SER A 101 -15.29 3.48 8.91
N ALA A 102 -14.35 4.32 8.48
CA ALA A 102 -13.86 4.34 7.11
C ALA A 102 -12.53 3.59 7.00
N VAL A 103 -12.36 2.88 5.89
CA VAL A 103 -11.21 2.01 5.65
C VAL A 103 -10.63 2.25 4.26
N PHE A 104 -9.31 2.15 4.17
CA PHE A 104 -8.61 1.97 2.91
C PHE A 104 -7.69 0.76 3.03
N SER A 105 -7.82 -0.16 2.07
CA SER A 105 -6.99 -1.33 1.95
C SER A 105 -6.24 -1.33 0.63
N ARG A 106 -4.96 -1.69 0.68
CA ARG A 106 -4.08 -1.76 -0.49
C ARG A 106 -3.83 -3.21 -0.88
N ARG A 107 -3.79 -3.50 -2.18
CA ARG A 107 -3.29 -4.78 -2.66
C ARG A 107 -1.78 -4.84 -2.47
N GLU A 108 -1.30 -5.89 -1.79
CA GLU A 108 0.12 -6.18 -1.62
C GLU A 108 0.35 -7.67 -1.88
N ASP A 109 1.14 -7.97 -2.90
CA ASP A 109 1.37 -9.33 -3.40
C ASP A 109 0.04 -10.06 -3.68
N ASN A 110 -0.22 -11.13 -2.93
CA ASN A 110 -1.42 -11.97 -2.97
C ASN A 110 -2.39 -11.68 -1.81
N ASN A 111 -2.36 -10.48 -1.22
CA ASN A 111 -3.22 -10.07 -0.12
C ASN A 111 -3.85 -8.69 -0.34
N VAL A 112 -4.92 -8.39 0.37
CA VAL A 112 -5.46 -7.03 0.53
C VAL A 112 -5.30 -6.61 1.97
N VAL A 113 -4.38 -5.68 2.21
CA VAL A 113 -3.96 -5.27 3.55
C VAL A 113 -4.67 -3.97 3.93
N LEU A 114 -5.35 -3.95 5.08
CA LEU A 114 -5.93 -2.73 5.65
C LEU A 114 -4.81 -1.76 6.02
N LYS A 115 -4.71 -0.62 5.35
CA LYS A 115 -3.64 0.38 5.55
C LYS A 115 -4.08 1.57 6.39
N LEU A 116 -5.33 1.98 6.24
CA LEU A 116 -5.90 3.08 7.00
C LEU A 116 -7.25 2.66 7.57
N LEU A 117 -7.44 3.00 8.84
CA LEU A 117 -8.70 2.86 9.55
C LEU A 117 -8.93 4.16 10.30
N VAL A 118 -10.04 4.82 10.01
CA VAL A 118 -10.53 5.97 10.77
C VAL A 118 -11.83 5.56 11.43
N GLU A 119 -11.86 5.59 12.75
CA GLU A 119 -13.05 5.19 13.51
C GLU A 119 -14.19 6.20 13.33
N GLY A 120 -15.41 5.68 13.22
CA GLY A 120 -16.62 6.48 13.18
C GLY A 120 -16.88 7.23 14.50
N SER A 121 -17.72 8.26 14.45
CA SER A 121 -18.03 9.12 15.61
C SER A 121 -19.18 8.60 16.47
N HIS A 122 -19.92 7.57 16.01
CA HIS A 122 -20.98 6.94 16.80
C HIS A 122 -20.45 6.28 18.09
N ARG A 123 -21.31 6.23 19.13
CA ARG A 123 -21.02 5.54 20.40
C ARG A 123 -20.92 4.02 20.23
N LEU A 124 -21.83 3.44 19.43
CA LEU A 124 -21.75 2.05 19.00
C LEU A 124 -20.85 1.96 17.77
N ARG A 125 -19.68 1.36 17.96
CA ARG A 125 -18.64 1.16 16.94
C ARG A 125 -18.47 -0.33 16.65
N VAL A 126 -18.05 -0.60 15.43
CA VAL A 126 -17.59 -1.93 15.03
C VAL A 126 -16.17 -2.12 15.57
N SER A 127 -15.95 -3.19 16.33
CA SER A 127 -14.63 -3.59 16.85
C SER A 127 -13.94 -4.60 15.91
N GLY A 128 -12.68 -4.95 16.20
CA GLY A 128 -11.98 -6.04 15.50
C GLY A 128 -11.29 -5.65 14.19
N LEU A 129 -11.31 -4.37 13.82
CA LEU A 129 -10.52 -3.83 12.70
C LEU A 129 -9.22 -3.21 13.22
N SER A 130 -8.10 -3.56 12.59
CA SER A 130 -6.80 -2.97 12.88
C SER A 130 -5.96 -2.85 11.63
N VAL A 131 -5.17 -1.77 11.51
CA VAL A 131 -4.19 -1.62 10.43
C VAL A 131 -3.28 -2.85 10.40
N GLY A 132 -3.03 -3.38 9.20
CA GLY A 132 -2.31 -4.63 8.96
C GLY A 132 -3.20 -5.87 8.81
N LEU A 133 -4.51 -5.77 9.04
CA LEU A 133 -5.46 -6.86 8.79
C LEU A 133 -5.36 -7.33 7.33
N ARG A 134 -5.21 -8.64 7.13
CA ARG A 134 -5.08 -9.32 5.83
C ARG A 134 -5.56 -10.77 5.89
N GLY A 135 -5.74 -11.40 4.74
CA GLY A 135 -6.29 -12.77 4.64
C GLY A 135 -7.81 -12.77 4.59
N ASN A 136 -8.40 -13.95 4.34
CA ASN A 136 -9.84 -14.14 4.16
C ASN A 136 -10.48 -13.13 3.18
N GLU A 137 -9.77 -12.83 2.09
CA GLU A 137 -10.21 -11.90 1.04
C GLU A 137 -11.58 -12.22 0.45
N HIS A 138 -11.93 -13.51 0.42
CA HIS A 138 -13.25 -14.00 0.00
C HIS A 138 -14.41 -13.53 0.90
N GLN A 139 -14.13 -13.12 2.15
CA GLN A 139 -15.08 -12.64 3.18
C GLN A 139 -14.79 -11.20 3.61
N ARG A 140 -14.23 -10.40 2.71
CA ARG A 140 -14.07 -8.96 2.95
C ARG A 140 -14.51 -8.19 1.74
N ALA A 141 -15.29 -7.13 1.95
CA ALA A 141 -15.70 -6.25 0.87
C ALA A 141 -14.50 -5.72 0.06
N SER A 142 -13.42 -5.31 0.75
CA SER A 142 -12.16 -4.90 0.11
C SER A 142 -11.49 -6.03 -0.68
N GLY A 143 -11.50 -7.25 -0.14
CA GLY A 143 -10.97 -8.43 -0.82
C GLY A 143 -11.74 -8.79 -2.08
N LYS A 144 -13.08 -8.83 -2.00
CA LYS A 144 -13.97 -9.07 -3.14
C LYS A 144 -13.81 -8.03 -4.24
N VAL A 145 -13.73 -6.74 -3.88
CA VAL A 145 -13.47 -5.65 -4.83
C VAL A 145 -12.16 -5.91 -5.57
N VAL A 146 -11.08 -6.22 -4.85
CA VAL A 146 -9.78 -6.45 -5.49
C VAL A 146 -9.83 -7.68 -6.38
N LEU A 147 -10.32 -8.81 -5.87
CA LEU A 147 -10.45 -10.06 -6.62
C LEU A 147 -11.24 -9.89 -7.92
N ALA A 148 -12.34 -9.14 -7.91
CA ALA A 148 -13.18 -8.92 -9.09
C ALA A 148 -12.45 -8.22 -10.25
N HIS A 149 -11.44 -7.40 -9.95
CA HIS A 149 -10.70 -6.59 -10.92
C HIS A 149 -9.34 -7.19 -11.31
N LEU A 150 -8.97 -8.34 -10.75
CA LEU A 150 -7.73 -9.03 -11.09
C LEU A 150 -7.87 -9.82 -12.40
N ASP A 151 -6.74 -9.97 -13.10
CA ASP A 151 -6.64 -10.92 -14.19
C ASP A 151 -6.93 -12.36 -13.68
N PRO A 152 -7.49 -13.25 -14.53
CA PRO A 152 -7.94 -14.57 -14.09
C PRO A 152 -6.87 -15.41 -13.40
N LYS A 153 -5.60 -15.30 -13.80
CA LYS A 153 -4.52 -16.12 -13.24
C LYS A 153 -4.18 -15.65 -11.83
N THR A 154 -3.98 -14.34 -11.65
CA THR A 154 -3.69 -13.78 -10.33
C THR A 154 -4.87 -13.91 -9.38
N ARG A 155 -6.09 -13.69 -9.90
CA ARG A 155 -7.33 -13.90 -9.15
C ARG A 155 -7.44 -15.31 -8.61
N ALA A 156 -7.24 -16.32 -9.45
CA ALA A 156 -7.32 -17.72 -9.03
C ALA A 156 -6.30 -18.06 -7.94
N ALA A 157 -5.05 -17.61 -8.08
CA ALA A 157 -4.01 -17.83 -7.08
C ALA A 157 -4.34 -17.17 -5.73
N MET A 158 -4.77 -15.91 -5.76
CA MET A 158 -5.12 -15.15 -4.56
C MET A 158 -6.37 -15.71 -3.88
N LEU A 159 -7.38 -16.09 -4.67
CA LEU A 159 -8.60 -16.69 -4.15
C LEU A 159 -8.31 -18.05 -3.50
N GLU A 160 -7.52 -18.91 -4.14
CA GLU A 160 -7.12 -20.22 -3.60
C GLU A 160 -6.37 -20.08 -2.27
N ALA A 161 -5.42 -19.14 -2.17
CA ALA A 161 -4.75 -18.83 -0.91
C ALA A 161 -5.75 -18.37 0.15
N SER A 162 -6.71 -17.52 -0.23
CA SER A 162 -7.70 -16.96 0.69
C SER A 162 -8.63 -18.00 1.32
N VAL A 163 -8.90 -19.12 0.65
CA VAL A 163 -9.83 -20.18 1.08
C VAL A 163 -9.11 -21.46 1.50
N SER A 164 -7.78 -21.44 1.53
CA SER A 164 -6.92 -22.62 1.76
C SER A 164 -7.14 -23.31 3.10
N ALA A 165 -7.56 -22.57 4.13
CA ALA A 165 -7.86 -23.11 5.45
C ALA A 165 -9.24 -23.77 5.56
N LEU A 166 -10.07 -23.69 4.51
CA LEU A 166 -11.45 -24.21 4.53
C LEU A 166 -11.52 -25.65 3.99
N PRO A 167 -12.49 -26.46 4.49
CA PRO A 167 -12.80 -27.76 3.90
C PRO A 167 -13.09 -27.67 2.39
N GLU A 168 -12.63 -28.64 1.62
CA GLU A 168 -12.68 -28.60 0.15
C GLU A 168 -14.07 -28.30 -0.42
N LYS A 169 -15.12 -28.92 0.15
CA LYS A 169 -16.51 -28.70 -0.28
C LYS A 169 -16.94 -27.24 -0.07
N GLN A 170 -16.57 -26.65 1.05
CA GLN A 170 -16.87 -25.25 1.37
C GLN A 170 -16.11 -24.31 0.43
N ARG A 171 -14.82 -24.57 0.22
CA ARG A 171 -13.98 -23.86 -0.74
C ARG A 171 -14.61 -23.83 -2.14
N LYS A 172 -14.97 -24.99 -2.69
CA LYS A 172 -15.59 -25.09 -4.03
C LYS A 172 -16.89 -24.28 -4.14
N GLY A 173 -17.70 -24.29 -3.08
CA GLY A 173 -18.93 -23.51 -3.00
C GLY A 173 -18.67 -21.99 -3.04
N ILE A 174 -17.75 -21.52 -2.20
CA ILE A 174 -17.37 -20.10 -2.10
C ILE A 174 -16.79 -19.60 -3.42
N VAL A 175 -15.82 -20.33 -4.00
CA VAL A 175 -15.20 -19.96 -5.28
C VAL A 175 -16.26 -19.83 -6.38
N LYS A 176 -17.17 -20.81 -6.47
CA LYS A 176 -18.25 -20.77 -7.47
C LYS A 176 -19.22 -19.61 -7.26
N ALA A 177 -19.51 -19.24 -6.02
CA ALA A 177 -20.37 -18.10 -5.71
C ALA A 177 -19.69 -16.78 -6.08
N LEU A 178 -18.42 -16.62 -5.72
CA LEU A 178 -17.65 -15.41 -6.03
C LEU A 178 -17.41 -15.21 -7.52
N GLU A 179 -17.10 -16.25 -8.28
CA GLU A 179 -16.95 -16.15 -9.75
C GLU A 179 -18.25 -15.69 -10.44
N LYS A 180 -19.42 -15.95 -9.83
CA LYS A 180 -20.71 -15.38 -10.30
C LYS A 180 -20.93 -13.94 -9.85
N GLU A 181 -20.38 -13.55 -8.70
CA GLU A 181 -20.52 -12.20 -8.13
C GLU A 181 -19.56 -11.20 -8.81
N PHE A 182 -18.35 -11.62 -9.22
CA PHE A 182 -17.34 -10.72 -9.76
C PHE A 182 -17.80 -9.83 -10.92
N PRO A 183 -18.51 -10.34 -11.96
CA PRO A 183 -19.02 -9.48 -13.03
C PRO A 183 -19.95 -8.38 -12.50
N GLN A 184 -20.77 -8.70 -11.49
CA GLN A 184 -21.70 -7.75 -10.87
C GLN A 184 -20.95 -6.68 -10.08
N ILE A 185 -19.87 -7.06 -9.39
CA ILE A 185 -18.99 -6.12 -8.67
C ILE A 185 -18.34 -5.14 -9.65
N VAL A 186 -17.83 -5.64 -10.78
CA VAL A 186 -17.23 -4.80 -11.84
C VAL A 186 -18.27 -3.84 -12.43
N GLU A 187 -19.47 -4.35 -12.74
CA GLU A 187 -20.55 -3.54 -13.33
C GLU A 187 -21.04 -2.44 -12.37
N ARG A 188 -21.28 -2.76 -11.09
CA ARG A 188 -21.82 -1.80 -10.11
C ARG A 188 -20.75 -0.91 -9.46
N GLY A 189 -19.47 -1.29 -9.57
CA GLY A 189 -18.34 -0.53 -9.02
C GLY A 189 -18.19 -0.60 -7.50
N TRP A 190 -18.74 -1.63 -6.84
CA TRP A 190 -18.57 -1.85 -5.40
C TRP A 190 -18.81 -3.31 -5.02
N ALA A 191 -18.34 -3.71 -3.84
CA ALA A 191 -18.74 -4.97 -3.20
C ALA A 191 -19.14 -4.72 -1.74
N SER A 192 -20.00 -5.61 -1.24
CA SER A 192 -20.35 -5.64 0.18
C SER A 192 -20.11 -7.03 0.76
N ASP A 193 -19.85 -7.07 2.06
CA ASP A 193 -19.74 -8.32 2.79
C ASP A 193 -20.21 -8.11 4.23
N GLU A 194 -21.19 -8.90 4.65
CA GLU A 194 -21.53 -9.02 6.07
C GLU A 194 -20.35 -9.73 6.73
N GLN A 195 -19.64 -9.00 7.59
CA GLN A 195 -18.43 -9.50 8.25
C GLN A 195 -18.74 -10.78 9.03
N THR A 196 -17.71 -11.46 9.54
CA THR A 196 -17.89 -12.67 10.38
C THR A 196 -18.83 -12.45 11.59
N GLU A 197 -19.07 -11.19 11.98
CA GLU A 197 -20.03 -10.80 13.01
C GLU A 197 -21.37 -10.38 12.38
N GLN A 198 -22.44 -11.08 12.78
CA GLN A 198 -23.79 -10.81 12.32
C GLN A 198 -24.23 -9.37 12.68
N GLY A 199 -24.81 -8.66 11.72
CA GLY A 199 -25.27 -7.29 11.90
C GLY A 199 -24.24 -6.20 11.57
N ILE A 200 -23.05 -6.59 11.10
CA ILE A 200 -22.01 -5.68 10.61
C ILE A 200 -21.77 -5.92 9.12
N ILE A 201 -21.77 -4.84 8.33
CA ILE A 201 -21.53 -4.90 6.90
C ILE A 201 -20.43 -3.93 6.49
N ALA A 202 -19.52 -4.40 5.64
CA ALA A 202 -18.55 -3.56 4.95
C ALA A 202 -19.03 -3.31 3.51
N ILE A 203 -18.80 -2.09 3.01
CA ILE A 203 -19.03 -1.73 1.61
C ILE A 203 -17.79 -1.01 1.10
N CYS A 204 -17.21 -1.50 0.00
CA CYS A 204 -16.02 -0.90 -0.60
C CYS A 204 -16.18 -0.68 -2.11
N ALA A 205 -15.50 0.34 -2.63
CA ALA A 205 -15.33 0.63 -4.05
C ALA A 205 -13.86 0.46 -4.48
N PRO A 206 -13.60 0.15 -5.77
CA PRO A 206 -12.25 -0.08 -6.28
C PRO A 206 -11.45 1.21 -6.42
N LEU A 207 -10.15 1.08 -6.17
CA LEU A 207 -9.15 2.10 -6.45
C LEU A 207 -8.14 1.55 -7.46
N PHE A 208 -7.82 2.34 -8.48
CA PHE A 208 -6.93 1.98 -9.58
C PHE A 208 -5.73 2.92 -9.62
N ASP A 209 -4.58 2.38 -10.04
CA ASP A 209 -3.41 3.19 -10.33
C ASP A 209 -3.46 3.79 -11.75
N SER A 210 -2.41 4.52 -12.14
CA SER A 210 -2.31 5.16 -13.46
C SER A 210 -2.28 4.19 -14.64
N SER A 211 -1.91 2.92 -14.42
CA SER A 211 -1.96 1.88 -15.45
C SER A 211 -3.36 1.30 -15.65
N GLY A 212 -4.29 1.65 -14.76
CA GLY A 212 -5.62 1.03 -14.69
C GLY A 212 -5.62 -0.29 -13.93
N ALA A 213 -4.51 -0.70 -13.32
CA ALA A 213 -4.46 -1.87 -12.48
C ALA A 213 -5.09 -1.58 -11.10
N ILE A 214 -5.71 -2.60 -10.52
CA ILE A 214 -6.34 -2.49 -9.20
C ILE A 214 -5.28 -2.24 -8.11
N PHE A 215 -5.34 -1.06 -7.50
CA PHE A 215 -4.46 -0.60 -6.43
C PHE A 215 -4.96 -1.04 -5.05
N GLY A 216 -6.29 -1.04 -4.85
CA GLY A 216 -6.89 -1.35 -3.56
C GLY A 216 -8.39 -1.08 -3.54
N ALA A 217 -8.91 -0.84 -2.34
CA ALA A 217 -10.31 -0.54 -2.12
C ALA A 217 -10.49 0.46 -0.98
N ILE A 218 -11.49 1.32 -1.09
CA ILE A 218 -11.90 2.28 -0.05
C ILE A 218 -13.37 2.07 0.29
N GLY A 219 -13.75 2.26 1.55
CA GLY A 219 -15.11 1.98 1.97
C GLY A 219 -15.40 2.31 3.42
N ILE A 220 -16.55 1.84 3.87
CA ILE A 220 -16.99 1.95 5.26
C ILE A 220 -17.34 0.58 5.84
N VAL A 221 -17.32 0.50 7.17
CA VAL A 221 -17.86 -0.60 7.95
C VAL A 221 -18.90 -0.05 8.91
N THR A 222 -20.12 -0.57 8.83
CA THR A 222 -21.29 -0.04 9.52
C THR A 222 -22.21 -1.17 9.99
N PRO A 223 -23.01 -0.98 11.05
CA PRO A 223 -24.14 -1.85 11.33
C PRO A 223 -25.14 -1.88 10.17
N THR A 224 -25.74 -3.05 9.92
CA THR A 224 -26.69 -3.26 8.81
C THR A 224 -27.90 -2.34 8.89
N PHE A 225 -28.47 -2.15 10.08
CA PHE A 225 -29.62 -1.26 10.28
C PHE A 225 -29.31 0.21 9.97
N ARG A 226 -28.06 0.67 10.10
CA ARG A 226 -27.68 2.04 9.72
C ARG A 226 -27.56 2.18 8.21
N LEU A 227 -27.04 1.15 7.53
CA LEU A 227 -27.02 1.11 6.08
C LEU A 227 -28.43 1.19 5.49
N GLU A 228 -29.40 0.48 6.06
CA GLU A 228 -30.80 0.53 5.60
C GLU A 228 -31.39 1.94 5.65
N ASN A 229 -31.07 2.70 6.69
CA ASN A 229 -31.57 4.07 6.90
C ASN A 229 -30.82 5.14 6.10
N ALA A 230 -29.56 4.89 5.69
CA ALA A 230 -28.69 5.88 5.07
C ALA A 230 -28.03 5.40 3.77
N ARG A 231 -28.67 4.44 3.08
CA ARG A 231 -28.10 3.72 1.93
C ARG A 231 -27.52 4.66 0.87
N GLU A 232 -28.36 5.53 0.31
CA GLU A 232 -27.96 6.43 -0.79
C GLU A 232 -26.82 7.37 -0.36
N LYS A 233 -26.89 7.89 0.87
CA LYS A 233 -25.85 8.74 1.46
C LYS A 233 -24.51 8.01 1.52
N PHE A 234 -24.50 6.78 2.04
CA PHE A 234 -23.29 5.99 2.18
C PHE A 234 -22.69 5.62 0.82
N PHE A 235 -23.50 5.15 -0.13
CA PHE A 235 -23.02 4.84 -1.48
C PHE A 235 -22.43 6.07 -2.18
N SER A 236 -23.11 7.22 -2.08
CA SER A 236 -22.62 8.47 -2.67
C SER A 236 -21.28 8.90 -2.05
N ALA A 237 -21.16 8.84 -0.72
CA ALA A 237 -19.92 9.20 -0.02
C ALA A 237 -18.76 8.26 -0.42
N ILE A 238 -19.01 6.95 -0.50
CA ILE A 238 -18.00 5.97 -0.92
C ILE A 238 -17.57 6.21 -2.37
N GLN A 239 -18.51 6.47 -3.27
CA GLN A 239 -18.21 6.74 -4.68
C GLN A 239 -17.41 8.04 -4.85
N ASN A 240 -17.76 9.11 -4.13
CA ASN A 240 -17.01 10.36 -4.15
C ASN A 240 -15.59 10.16 -3.60
N ALA A 241 -15.45 9.46 -2.47
CA ALA A 241 -14.14 9.15 -1.90
C ALA A 241 -13.29 8.30 -2.85
N ALA A 242 -13.89 7.32 -3.54
CA ALA A 242 -13.21 6.52 -4.54
C ALA A 242 -12.81 7.35 -5.78
N ALA A 243 -13.66 8.27 -6.24
CA ALA A 243 -13.34 9.16 -7.36
C ALA A 243 -12.15 10.07 -7.04
N ASP A 244 -12.14 10.69 -5.86
CA ASP A 244 -11.03 11.54 -5.41
C ASP A 244 -9.73 10.76 -5.25
N ALA A 245 -9.80 9.57 -4.65
CA ALA A 245 -8.65 8.69 -4.52
C ALA A 245 -8.14 8.23 -5.90
N ASN A 246 -9.01 7.86 -6.83
CA ASN A 246 -8.62 7.51 -8.20
C ASN A 246 -7.99 8.69 -8.96
N ALA A 247 -8.48 9.92 -8.77
CA ALA A 247 -7.87 11.11 -9.36
C ALA A 247 -6.45 11.36 -8.84
N LEU A 248 -6.24 11.15 -7.53
CA LEU A 248 -4.91 11.20 -6.90
C LEU A 248 -3.98 10.11 -7.47
N LEU A 249 -4.47 8.86 -7.54
CA LEU A 249 -3.68 7.69 -7.94
C LEU A 249 -3.30 7.68 -9.42
N LYS A 250 -4.08 8.34 -10.30
CA LYS A 250 -3.74 8.50 -11.73
C LYS A 250 -2.46 9.30 -11.97
N ASN A 251 -2.03 10.12 -11.02
CA ASN A 251 -0.82 10.94 -11.13
C ASN A 251 0.44 10.19 -10.66
N ILE A 252 0.32 8.91 -10.31
CA ILE A 252 1.42 8.07 -9.83
C ILE A 252 1.94 7.27 -11.01
N PRO A 253 3.23 7.36 -11.40
CA PRO A 253 3.79 6.43 -12.38
C PRO A 253 3.58 4.99 -11.92
N ALA A 254 3.15 4.10 -12.81
CA ALA A 254 3.08 2.67 -12.52
C ALA A 254 4.45 2.20 -11.99
N GLY A 255 4.45 1.62 -10.80
CA GLY A 255 5.66 1.07 -10.15
C GLY A 255 6.04 -0.28 -10.70
#